data_AF-A0A4D6LZ32-F1
#
_entry.id   AF-A0A4D6LZ32-F1
#
_cell.length_a   1.000
_cell.length_b   1.000
_cell.length_c   1.000
_cell.angle_alpha   90.00
_cell.angle_beta   90.00
_cell.angle_gamma   90.00
#
_symmetry.space_group_name_H-M   'P 1'
#
loop_
_entity.id
_entity.type
_entity.pdbx_description
1 polymer ?
#
loop_
_entity_poly.entity_id
_entity_poly.type
_entity_poly.pdbx_seq_one_letter_code
_entity_poly.pdbx_strand_id
1 'polypeptide(L)'
;MGCGSGRILELWLGIGVKHVACYGLWPGMTALELWLGIGVQHVAFYGWWPGMTSLELWRGIGVKHVACYGLWPGMTALELWLGIGVQHVAFYGWWPGMTSLELWRGIGVKHVACYGLWPGMTALELWLGIGVQHVAFYGWWPGMTSLELWRGIGVKHVACYGLWPGMTALELWLGIGVQHVAFYGWWPGMTSLELWRGIGVKHVACYGLWPGMTALELWLGIGVQHVAFYGWWPGMTSLELWRGIGVKHVACYGLWPGMTALELWLGIGVQHVAFYGWWPGMTSLELWLGIADEHEEP
;
A
#
# COMPACT_ATOMS: atom_id res chain seq x y z
N MET A 1 18.73 27.57 10.39
CA MET A 1 18.11 28.91 10.37
C MET A 1 16.77 28.79 11.07
N GLY A 2 16.57 29.45 12.21
CA GLY A 2 15.24 29.65 12.77
C GLY A 2 14.70 30.94 12.18
N CYS A 3 13.70 30.87 11.30
CA CYS A 3 13.09 32.04 10.69
C CYS A 3 11.68 32.25 11.25
N GLY A 4 11.39 33.48 11.68
CA GLY A 4 10.08 33.88 12.18
C GLY A 4 9.01 33.97 11.10
N SER A 5 7.75 33.89 11.54
CA SER A 5 6.47 34.34 10.93
C SER A 5 6.27 34.27 9.40
N GLY A 6 7.04 33.49 8.65
CA GLY A 6 6.72 33.12 7.28
C GLY A 6 5.57 32.14 7.29
N ARG A 7 4.35 32.58 6.91
CA ARG A 7 3.19 31.68 6.78
C ARG A 7 3.37 30.71 5.61
N ILE A 8 3.97 31.17 4.51
CA ILE A 8 4.24 30.37 3.32
C ILE A 8 5.70 30.60 2.92
N LEU A 9 6.41 29.52 2.60
CA LEU A 9 7.78 29.57 2.08
C LEU A 9 7.85 28.82 0.76
N GLU A 10 8.30 29.50 -0.30
CA GLU A 10 8.59 28.90 -1.60
C GLU A 10 10.10 28.91 -1.83
N LEU A 11 10.69 27.76 -2.15
CA LEU A 11 12.13 27.66 -2.45
C LEU A 11 12.36 26.98 -3.79
N TRP A 12 13.14 27.66 -4.64
CA TRP A 12 13.60 27.17 -5.93
C TRP A 12 15.08 26.82 -5.84
N LEU A 13 15.38 25.53 -5.84
CA LEU A 13 16.75 25.03 -5.78
C LEU A 13 17.16 24.57 -7.18
N GLY A 14 18.09 25.29 -7.80
CA GLY A 14 18.61 24.99 -9.13
C GLY A 14 19.50 23.74 -9.19
N ILE A 15 20.60 23.83 -9.94
CA ILE A 15 21.55 22.70 -10.12
C ILE A 15 22.57 22.70 -8.98
N GLY A 16 22.89 21.50 -8.46
CA GLY A 16 24.09 21.28 -7.64
C GLY A 16 23.91 21.37 -6.12
N VAL A 17 22.71 21.68 -5.64
CA VAL A 17 22.37 21.51 -4.21
C VAL A 17 22.35 20.01 -3.92
N LYS A 18 23.16 19.51 -2.98
CA LYS A 18 23.19 18.08 -2.65
C LYS A 18 22.23 17.70 -1.52
N HIS A 19 22.05 18.59 -0.54
CA HIS A 19 21.27 18.31 0.65
C HIS A 19 20.37 19.50 0.98
N VAL A 20 19.10 19.20 1.23
CA VAL A 20 18.10 20.13 1.77
C VAL A 20 17.64 19.52 3.08
N ALA A 21 17.83 20.23 4.18
CA ALA A 21 17.40 19.72 5.47
C ALA A 21 16.89 20.82 6.40
N CYS A 22 15.71 20.58 6.96
CA CYS A 22 15.06 21.46 7.93
C CYS A 22 14.94 20.71 9.25
N TYR A 23 15.63 21.19 10.28
CA TYR A 23 15.61 20.62 11.63
C TYR A 23 14.99 21.61 12.62
N GLY A 24 14.21 21.11 13.57
CA GLY A 24 13.81 21.84 14.77
C GLY A 24 12.31 22.13 14.89
N LEU A 25 12.00 23.22 15.61
CA LEU A 25 10.64 23.67 15.90
C LEU A 25 10.26 24.81 14.95
N TRP A 26 9.17 24.63 14.22
CA TRP A 26 8.68 25.59 13.21
C TRP A 26 7.23 25.94 13.46
N PRO A 27 6.94 26.82 14.44
CA PRO A 27 5.58 27.03 14.92
C PRO A 27 4.76 27.98 14.05
N GLY A 28 5.42 28.83 13.26
CA GLY A 28 4.75 29.84 12.42
C GLY A 28 4.59 29.48 10.94
N MET A 29 5.12 28.33 10.52
CA MET A 29 5.10 27.91 9.12
C MET A 29 3.83 27.13 8.84
N THR A 30 3.01 27.59 7.89
CA THR A 30 1.73 26.96 7.53
C THR A 30 1.79 26.22 6.21
N ALA A 31 2.59 26.69 5.26
CA ALA A 31 2.84 25.98 4.01
C ALA A 31 4.32 26.05 3.60
N LEU A 32 4.78 25.00 2.91
CA LEU A 32 6.08 24.96 2.26
C LEU A 32 5.97 24.34 0.87
N GLU A 33 6.47 25.07 -0.11
CA GLU A 33 6.61 24.57 -1.48
C GLU A 33 8.09 24.52 -1.85
N LEU A 34 8.56 23.34 -2.23
CA LEU A 34 9.95 23.11 -2.63
C LEU A 34 10.02 22.65 -4.08
N TRP A 35 10.67 23.46 -4.92
CA TRP A 35 11.00 23.13 -6.30
C TRP A 35 12.47 22.69 -6.40
N LEU A 36 12.72 21.40 -6.63
CA LEU A 36 14.09 20.90 -6.76
C LEU A 36 14.48 20.70 -8.23
N GLY A 37 15.67 21.22 -8.56
CA GLY A 37 16.34 21.03 -9.83
C GLY A 37 17.11 19.71 -9.90
N ILE A 38 18.20 19.71 -10.67
CA ILE A 38 18.99 18.50 -10.91
C ILE A 38 20.08 18.34 -9.85
N GLY A 39 20.22 17.13 -9.31
CA GLY A 39 21.37 16.75 -8.49
C GLY A 39 21.20 16.88 -6.96
N VAL A 40 19.99 17.20 -6.48
CA VAL A 40 19.64 17.01 -5.06
C VAL A 40 19.75 15.54 -4.74
N GLN A 41 20.41 15.20 -3.64
CA GLN A 41 20.56 13.81 -3.20
C GLN A 41 19.67 13.52 -2.00
N HIS A 42 19.52 14.46 -1.07
CA HIS A 42 18.75 14.25 0.15
C HIS A 42 17.85 15.46 0.46
N VAL A 43 16.59 15.17 0.78
CA VAL A 43 15.61 16.11 1.30
C VAL A 43 15.11 15.56 2.63
N ALA A 44 15.21 16.34 3.69
CA ALA A 44 14.98 15.88 5.05
C ALA A 44 14.24 16.91 5.89
N PHE A 45 13.12 16.51 6.48
CA PHE A 45 12.40 17.30 7.47
C PHE A 45 12.39 16.57 8.80
N TYR A 46 12.90 17.21 9.85
CA TYR A 46 13.01 16.61 11.17
C TYR A 46 12.55 17.59 12.25
N GLY A 47 11.57 17.19 13.06
CA GLY A 47 11.20 17.96 14.26
C GLY A 47 9.70 18.15 14.45
N TRP A 48 9.32 19.31 14.97
CA TRP A 48 7.94 19.62 15.36
C TRP A 48 7.42 20.80 14.55
N TRP A 49 6.35 20.55 13.80
CA TRP A 49 5.75 21.46 12.84
C TRP A 49 4.27 21.68 13.17
N PRO A 50 3.95 22.40 14.27
CA PRO A 50 2.58 22.46 14.76
C PRO A 50 1.65 23.29 13.87
N GLY A 51 2.18 24.28 13.14
CA GLY A 51 1.39 25.15 12.27
C GLY A 51 1.28 24.68 10.82
N MET A 52 2.06 23.68 10.40
CA MET A 52 2.14 23.30 8.99
C MET A 52 0.87 22.56 8.57
N THR A 53 0.15 23.07 7.59
CA THR A 53 -1.07 22.47 7.02
C THR A 53 -0.83 21.80 5.67
N SER A 54 0.10 22.32 4.86
CA SER A 54 0.47 21.74 3.57
C SER A 54 1.97 21.70 3.33
N LEU A 55 2.43 20.68 2.63
CA LEU A 55 3.79 20.57 2.10
C LEU A 55 3.71 20.03 0.68
N GLU A 56 4.28 20.78 -0.25
CA GLU A 56 4.39 20.37 -1.64
C GLU A 56 5.86 20.24 -2.04
N LEU A 57 6.21 19.09 -2.60
CA LEU A 57 7.54 18.83 -3.12
C LEU A 57 7.48 18.58 -4.61
N TRP A 58 7.97 19.55 -5.38
CA TRP A 58 7.97 19.53 -6.82
C TRP A 58 9.37 19.25 -7.37
N ARG A 59 9.45 18.13 -8.10
CA ARG A 59 10.46 17.85 -9.13
C ARG A 59 11.91 17.73 -8.65
N GLY A 60 12.73 17.19 -9.56
CA GLY A 60 14.19 17.03 -9.46
C GLY A 60 14.65 15.69 -10.04
N ILE A 61 15.63 15.70 -10.95
CA ILE A 61 16.28 14.46 -11.44
C ILE A 61 17.42 14.12 -10.46
N GLY A 62 17.39 12.90 -9.91
CA GLY A 62 18.48 12.37 -9.09
C GLY A 62 18.31 12.49 -7.56
N VAL A 63 17.14 12.90 -7.06
CA VAL A 63 16.82 12.94 -5.60
C VAL A 63 16.93 11.55 -5.01
N LYS A 64 18.00 11.17 -4.35
CA LYS A 64 18.13 9.79 -3.83
C LYS A 64 17.19 9.51 -2.65
N HIS A 65 17.02 10.44 -1.73
CA HIS A 65 16.23 10.24 -0.51
C HIS A 65 15.34 11.46 -0.20
N VAL A 66 14.07 11.19 0.11
CA VAL A 66 13.15 12.15 0.70
C VAL A 66 12.66 11.57 2.02
N ALA A 67 12.73 12.33 3.11
CA ALA A 67 12.22 11.84 4.37
C ALA A 67 11.66 12.92 5.29
N CYS A 68 10.55 12.59 5.95
CA CYS A 68 9.90 13.43 6.95
C CYS A 68 9.78 12.64 8.26
N TYR A 69 10.45 13.11 9.31
CA TYR A 69 10.50 12.49 10.62
C TYR A 69 10.05 13.49 11.69
N GLY A 70 8.90 13.27 12.33
CA GLY A 70 8.49 14.21 13.37
C GLY A 70 7.03 14.22 13.75
N LEU A 71 6.64 15.32 14.37
CA LEU A 71 5.27 15.59 14.82
C LEU A 71 4.68 16.69 13.96
N TRP A 72 3.59 16.36 13.26
CA TRP A 72 2.94 17.23 12.28
C TRP A 72 1.45 17.34 12.59
N PRO A 73 1.08 17.94 13.74
CA PRO A 73 -0.29 17.90 14.20
C PRO A 73 -1.26 18.74 13.35
N GLY A 74 -0.78 19.79 12.69
CA GLY A 74 -1.59 20.63 11.82
C GLY A 74 -1.65 20.18 10.36
N MET A 75 -0.85 19.20 9.94
CA MET A 75 -0.71 18.84 8.53
C MET A 75 -1.98 18.16 8.06
N THR A 76 -2.62 18.66 7.00
CA THR A 76 -3.83 18.07 6.44
C THR A 76 -3.58 17.40 5.09
N ALA A 77 -2.68 17.96 4.29
CA ALA A 77 -2.39 17.47 2.94
C ALA A 77 -0.88 17.47 2.66
N LEU A 78 -0.41 16.41 2.01
CA LEU A 78 0.97 16.29 1.57
C LEU A 78 0.98 15.78 0.13
N GLU A 79 1.56 16.58 -0.76
CA GLU A 79 1.67 16.26 -2.18
C GLU A 79 3.13 16.16 -2.58
N LEU A 80 3.53 14.99 -3.08
CA LEU A 80 4.88 14.77 -3.56
C LEU A 80 4.90 14.39 -5.04
N TRP A 81 5.41 15.30 -5.86
CA TRP A 81 5.59 15.14 -7.30
C TRP A 81 7.05 14.85 -7.63
N LEU A 82 7.42 13.58 -7.58
CA LEU A 82 8.82 13.19 -7.64
C LEU A 82 9.21 12.70 -9.04
N GLY A 83 10.31 13.26 -9.55
CA GLY A 83 10.86 12.96 -10.88
C GLY A 83 11.60 11.62 -10.96
N ILE A 84 12.59 11.56 -11.85
CA ILE A 84 13.35 10.34 -12.15
C ILE A 84 14.47 10.11 -11.12
N GLY A 85 14.65 8.84 -10.74
CA GLY A 85 15.87 8.37 -10.08
C GLY A 85 15.88 8.47 -8.56
N VAL A 86 14.71 8.57 -7.93
CA VAL A 86 14.66 8.54 -6.47
C VAL A 86 14.72 7.16 -5.92
N GLN A 87 15.45 6.95 -4.83
CA GLN A 87 15.65 5.63 -4.26
C GLN A 87 14.71 5.40 -3.08
N HIS A 88 14.60 6.35 -2.15
CA HIS A 88 13.81 6.16 -0.92
C HIS A 88 12.91 7.36 -0.62
N VAL A 89 11.67 7.06 -0.22
CA VAL A 89 10.73 8.01 0.39
C VAL A 89 10.27 7.43 1.71
N ALA A 90 10.42 8.18 2.81
CA ALA A 90 10.07 7.70 4.14
C ALA A 90 9.34 8.75 4.96
N PHE A 91 8.24 8.34 5.58
CA PHE A 91 7.51 9.14 6.56
C PHE A 91 7.53 8.41 7.90
N TYR A 92 7.95 9.12 8.94
CA TYR A 92 7.98 8.58 10.29
C TYR A 92 7.41 9.58 11.30
N GLY A 93 6.47 9.13 12.14
CA GLY A 93 6.05 9.91 13.31
C GLY A 93 4.55 10.00 13.52
N TRP A 94 4.09 11.16 13.98
CA TRP A 94 2.70 11.37 14.39
C TRP A 94 2.05 12.47 13.55
N TRP A 95 1.00 12.10 12.84
CA TRP A 95 0.32 12.92 11.85
C TRP A 95 -1.19 12.94 12.15
N PRO A 96 -1.62 13.55 13.26
CA PRO A 96 -3.01 13.47 13.68
C PRO A 96 -3.99 14.27 12.83
N GLY A 97 -3.54 15.34 12.16
CA GLY A 97 -4.37 16.15 11.28
C GLY A 97 -4.41 15.70 9.82
N MET A 98 -3.57 14.73 9.42
CA MET A 98 -3.37 14.42 8.00
C MET A 98 -4.61 13.71 7.50
N THR A 99 -5.26 14.24 6.47
CA THR A 99 -6.45 13.63 5.85
C THR A 99 -6.13 12.95 4.52
N SER A 100 -5.19 13.51 3.76
CA SER A 100 -4.76 13.00 2.46
C SER A 100 -3.25 13.02 2.29
N LEU A 101 -2.74 12.00 1.60
CA LEU A 101 -1.36 11.94 1.11
C LEU A 101 -1.40 11.47 -0.34
N GLU A 102 -0.86 12.30 -1.23
CA GLU A 102 -0.73 11.98 -2.64
C GLU A 102 0.74 11.87 -3.02
N LEU A 103 1.10 10.70 -3.54
CA LEU A 103 2.44 10.45 -4.05
C LEU A 103 2.37 10.17 -5.55
N TRP A 104 2.77 11.16 -6.34
CA TRP A 104 2.85 11.06 -7.79
C TRP A 104 4.28 10.78 -8.21
N ARG A 105 4.51 9.65 -8.91
CA ARG A 105 5.88 9.31 -9.28
C ARG A 105 6.17 8.74 -10.65
N GLY A 106 7.25 9.30 -11.21
CA GLY A 106 8.01 8.77 -12.34
C GLY A 106 9.01 7.66 -11.98
N ILE A 107 9.87 7.36 -12.94
CA ILE A 107 10.69 6.13 -13.03
C ILE A 107 11.79 6.06 -11.95
N GLY A 108 11.92 4.90 -11.28
CA GLY A 108 13.14 4.49 -10.56
C GLY A 108 13.10 4.48 -9.03
N VAL A 109 11.92 4.65 -8.41
CA VAL A 109 11.73 4.47 -6.95
C VAL A 109 12.28 3.13 -6.52
N LYS A 110 12.94 3.01 -5.37
CA LYS A 110 13.19 1.68 -4.81
C LYS A 110 12.28 1.41 -3.63
N HIS A 111 12.14 2.34 -2.69
CA HIS A 111 11.37 2.13 -1.47
C HIS A 111 10.47 3.32 -1.16
N VAL A 112 9.23 3.02 -0.75
CA VAL A 112 8.29 3.97 -0.15
C VAL A 112 7.84 3.36 1.18
N ALA A 113 7.87 4.17 2.24
CA ALA A 113 7.67 3.71 3.60
C ALA A 113 6.88 4.75 4.42
N CYS A 114 5.79 4.32 5.05
CA CYS A 114 5.06 5.13 6.02
C CYS A 114 5.00 4.37 7.35
N TYR A 115 5.64 4.92 8.38
CA TYR A 115 5.75 4.34 9.71
C TYR A 115 5.21 5.30 10.75
N GLY A 116 4.11 4.99 11.44
CA GLY A 116 3.66 5.87 12.51
C GLY A 116 2.19 5.82 12.86
N LEU A 117 1.73 6.92 13.45
CA LEU A 117 0.37 7.09 13.93
C LEU A 117 -0.34 8.14 13.08
N TRP A 118 -1.37 7.72 12.37
CA TRP A 118 -2.08 8.52 11.38
C TRP A 118 -3.59 8.55 11.69
N PRO A 119 -4.01 9.10 12.84
CA PRO A 119 -5.39 8.98 13.27
C PRO A 119 -6.38 9.80 12.44
N GLY A 120 -5.94 10.87 11.77
CA GLY A 120 -6.80 11.67 10.89
C GLY A 120 -6.85 11.20 9.44
N MET A 121 -6.00 10.24 9.02
CA MET A 121 -5.86 9.89 7.61
C MET A 121 -7.12 9.19 7.16
N THR A 122 -7.78 9.67 6.12
CA THR A 122 -8.98 9.05 5.55
C THR A 122 -8.70 8.37 4.22
N ALA A 123 -7.83 8.96 3.40
CA ALA A 123 -7.51 8.46 2.07
C ALA A 123 -6.00 8.55 1.79
N LEU A 124 -5.49 7.56 1.07
CA LEU A 124 -4.11 7.50 0.60
C LEU A 124 -4.10 7.03 -0.84
N GLU A 125 -3.54 7.87 -1.71
CA GLU A 125 -3.43 7.60 -3.13
C GLU A 125 -1.96 7.57 -3.52
N LEU A 126 -1.51 6.40 -3.98
CA LEU A 126 -0.14 6.22 -4.44
C LEU A 126 -0.11 5.88 -5.93
N TRP A 127 0.32 6.85 -6.74
CA TRP A 127 0.53 6.71 -8.18
C TRP A 127 2.00 6.42 -8.47
N LEU A 128 2.34 5.14 -8.55
CA LEU A 128 3.72 4.68 -8.64
C LEU A 128 4.04 4.19 -10.06
N GLY A 129 4.94 4.91 -10.72
CA GLY A 129 5.47 4.54 -12.04
C GLY A 129 6.39 3.31 -12.03
N ILE A 130 7.33 3.27 -12.98
CA ILE A 130 8.18 2.09 -13.23
C ILE A 130 9.29 1.95 -12.17
N GLY A 131 9.53 0.71 -11.72
CA GLY A 131 10.75 0.31 -11.03
C GLY A 131 10.68 0.31 -9.50
N VAL A 132 9.51 0.60 -8.89
CA VAL A 132 9.38 0.57 -7.43
C VAL A 132 9.70 -0.81 -6.89
N GLN A 133 10.52 -0.96 -5.87
CA GLN A 133 10.84 -2.30 -5.34
C GLN A 133 9.98 -2.63 -4.14
N HIS A 134 9.82 -1.73 -3.17
CA HIS A 134 9.09 -1.97 -1.93
C HIS A 134 8.16 -0.81 -1.59
N VAL A 135 6.92 -1.12 -1.20
CA VAL A 135 6.01 -0.21 -0.48
C VAL A 135 5.67 -0.86 0.86
N ALA A 136 5.79 -0.11 1.94
CA ALA A 136 5.47 -0.58 3.28
C ALA A 136 4.69 0.46 4.08
N PHE A 137 3.62 0.01 4.72
CA PHE A 137 2.86 0.76 5.71
C PHE A 137 2.93 0.04 7.04
N TYR A 138 3.30 0.75 8.10
CA TYR A 138 3.38 0.21 9.44
C TYR A 138 2.81 1.20 10.46
N GLY A 139 1.84 0.75 11.26
CA GLY A 139 1.42 1.49 12.45
C GLY A 139 -0.09 1.48 12.70
N TRP A 140 -0.60 2.62 13.19
CA TRP A 140 -2.00 2.75 13.60
C TRP A 140 -2.72 3.80 12.76
N TRP A 141 -3.76 3.36 12.05
CA TRP A 141 -4.49 4.12 11.05
C TRP A 141 -6.00 4.07 11.35
N PRO A 142 -6.46 4.67 12.46
CA PRO A 142 -7.85 4.52 12.88
C PRO A 142 -8.86 5.30 12.04
N GLY A 143 -8.47 6.39 11.39
CA GLY A 143 -9.37 7.17 10.52
C GLY A 143 -9.45 6.70 9.08
N MET A 144 -8.60 5.74 8.69
CA MET A 144 -8.40 5.39 7.29
C MET A 144 -9.62 4.66 6.76
N THR A 145 -10.23 5.12 5.68
CA THR A 145 -11.41 4.47 5.08
C THR A 145 -11.09 3.79 3.76
N SER A 146 -10.18 4.37 2.97
CA SER A 146 -9.76 3.84 1.67
C SER A 146 -8.25 3.94 1.48
N LEU A 147 -7.68 2.96 0.79
CA LEU A 147 -6.30 2.97 0.30
C LEU A 147 -6.32 2.54 -1.16
N GLU A 148 -5.87 3.43 -2.04
CA GLU A 148 -5.72 3.16 -3.46
C GLU A 148 -4.25 3.13 -3.85
N LEU A 149 -3.83 2.00 -4.40
CA LEU A 149 -2.48 1.82 -4.89
C LEU A 149 -2.49 1.54 -6.39
N TRP A 150 -2.17 2.57 -7.17
CA TRP A 150 -2.06 2.50 -8.61
C TRP A 150 -0.61 2.28 -9.02
N ARG A 151 -0.29 1.09 -9.55
CA ARG A 151 1.09 0.69 -9.81
C ARG A 151 1.39 0.28 -11.24
N GLY A 152 2.40 0.92 -11.81
CA GLY A 152 3.13 0.50 -13.00
C GLY A 152 4.14 -0.63 -12.73
N ILE A 153 4.95 -0.93 -13.74
CA ILE A 153 5.77 -2.14 -13.88
C ILE A 153 6.94 -2.19 -12.85
N GLY A 154 7.19 -3.35 -12.24
CA GLY A 154 8.45 -3.67 -11.55
C GLY A 154 8.44 -3.67 -10.02
N VAL A 155 7.26 -3.54 -9.41
CA VAL A 155 7.01 -3.75 -7.98
C VAL A 155 7.62 -5.06 -7.51
N LYS A 156 8.32 -5.14 -6.38
CA LYS A 156 8.67 -6.44 -5.80
C LYS A 156 7.80 -6.76 -4.60
N HIS A 157 7.63 -5.82 -3.66
CA HIS A 157 6.89 -6.05 -2.43
C HIS A 157 5.92 -4.91 -2.13
N VAL A 158 4.72 -5.26 -1.67
CA VAL A 158 3.79 -4.37 -0.97
C VAL A 158 3.48 -5.02 0.36
N ALA A 159 3.55 -4.26 1.45
CA ALA A 159 3.14 -4.78 2.73
C ALA A 159 2.43 -3.74 3.62
N CYS A 160 1.34 -4.16 4.24
CA CYS A 160 0.60 -3.37 5.21
C CYS A 160 0.59 -4.12 6.54
N TYR A 161 1.20 -3.52 7.55
CA TYR A 161 1.33 -4.08 8.90
C TYR A 161 0.70 -3.13 9.91
N GLY A 162 -0.28 -3.57 10.69
CA GLY A 162 -0.75 -2.74 11.81
C GLY A 162 -2.23 -2.83 12.12
N LEU A 163 -2.75 -1.75 12.69
CA LEU A 163 -4.12 -1.65 13.18
C LEU A 163 -4.88 -0.64 12.35
N TRP A 164 -5.92 -1.11 11.67
CA TRP A 164 -6.70 -0.35 10.68
C TRP A 164 -8.19 -0.42 11.00
N PRO A 165 -8.63 0.12 12.16
CA PRO A 165 -9.99 -0.09 12.61
C PRO A 165 -11.05 0.64 11.80
N GLY A 166 -10.70 1.74 11.13
CA GLY A 166 -11.64 2.49 10.27
C GLY A 166 -11.68 2.02 8.81
N MET A 167 -10.78 1.13 8.39
CA MET A 167 -10.65 0.80 6.97
C MET A 167 -11.85 0.00 6.53
N THR A 168 -12.55 0.45 5.49
CA THR A 168 -13.73 -0.23 4.95
C THR A 168 -13.46 -0.91 3.62
N ALA A 169 -12.63 -0.29 2.78
CA ALA A 169 -12.31 -0.78 1.44
C ALA A 169 -10.82 -0.64 1.15
N LEU A 170 -10.27 -1.61 0.44
CA LEU A 170 -8.89 -1.61 -0.03
C LEU A 170 -8.85 -2.05 -1.48
N GLU A 171 -8.39 -1.16 -2.34
CA GLU A 171 -8.28 -1.38 -3.78
C GLU A 171 -6.81 -1.32 -4.22
N LEU A 172 -6.29 -2.45 -4.68
CA LEU A 172 -4.92 -2.54 -5.16
C LEU A 172 -4.90 -2.84 -6.65
N TRP A 173 -4.51 -1.84 -7.46
CA TRP A 173 -4.29 -1.94 -8.89
C TRP A 173 -2.81 -2.17 -9.19
N LEU A 174 -2.42 -3.44 -9.20
CA LEU A 174 -1.02 -3.82 -9.34
C LEU A 174 -0.71 -4.23 -10.78
N GLY A 175 0.16 -3.46 -11.44
CA GLY A 175 0.68 -3.79 -12.77
C GLY A 175 1.60 -5.01 -12.82
N ILE A 176 2.56 -4.99 -13.75
CA ILE A 176 3.40 -6.16 -14.04
C ILE A 176 4.55 -6.30 -13.03
N GLY A 177 4.81 -7.53 -12.56
CA GLY A 177 6.07 -7.92 -11.94
C GLY A 177 6.13 -7.88 -10.41
N VAL A 178 5.00 -7.61 -9.73
CA VAL A 178 4.87 -7.72 -8.25
C VAL A 178 5.39 -9.09 -7.82
N GLN A 179 6.13 -9.23 -6.73
CA GLN A 179 6.55 -10.55 -6.25
C GLN A 179 5.74 -10.98 -5.03
N HIS A 180 5.55 -10.08 -4.06
CA HIS A 180 4.85 -10.37 -2.83
C HIS A 180 3.90 -9.23 -2.45
N VAL A 181 2.69 -9.57 -2.03
CA VAL A 181 1.79 -8.64 -1.34
C VAL A 181 1.35 -9.29 -0.06
N ALA A 182 1.46 -8.55 1.04
CA ALA A 182 1.11 -9.09 2.33
C ALA A 182 0.38 -8.08 3.23
N PHE A 183 -0.67 -8.57 3.89
CA PHE A 183 -1.43 -7.83 4.88
C PHE A 183 -1.35 -8.54 6.20
N TYR A 184 -0.97 -7.82 7.25
CA TYR A 184 -0.79 -8.36 8.58
C TYR A 184 -1.40 -7.41 9.61
N GLY A 185 -2.35 -7.89 10.40
CA GLY A 185 -2.81 -7.14 11.57
C GLY A 185 -4.30 -7.25 11.87
N TRP A 186 -4.88 -6.17 12.40
CA TRP A 186 -6.27 -6.12 12.84
C TRP A 186 -7.06 -5.10 12.03
N TRP A 187 -8.09 -5.60 11.34
CA TRP A 187 -8.89 -4.87 10.37
C TRP A 187 -10.39 -5.04 10.68
N PRO A 188 -10.86 -4.51 11.82
CA PRO A 188 -12.23 -4.75 12.26
C PRO A 188 -13.30 -4.06 11.42
N GLY A 189 -12.99 -2.94 10.76
CA GLY A 189 -13.94 -2.21 9.92
C GLY A 189 -13.99 -2.66 8.46
N MET A 190 -13.07 -3.54 8.03
CA MET A 190 -12.92 -3.86 6.61
C MET A 190 -14.10 -4.67 6.14
N THR A 191 -14.81 -4.21 5.11
CA THR A 191 -15.96 -4.93 4.53
C THR A 191 -15.64 -5.58 3.20
N SER A 192 -14.76 -4.95 2.41
CA SER A 192 -14.31 -5.46 1.10
C SER A 192 -12.80 -5.30 0.90
N LEU A 193 -12.22 -6.24 0.16
CA LEU A 193 -10.86 -6.17 -0.35
C LEU A 193 -10.89 -6.58 -1.82
N GLU A 194 -10.52 -5.65 -2.69
CA GLU A 194 -10.40 -5.89 -4.12
C GLU A 194 -8.93 -5.83 -4.55
N LEU A 195 -8.47 -6.93 -5.13
CA LEU A 195 -7.12 -7.03 -5.66
C LEU A 195 -7.16 -7.24 -7.17
N TRP A 196 -6.93 -6.17 -7.92
CA TRP A 196 -6.85 -6.18 -9.38
C TRP A 196 -5.39 -6.31 -9.83
N ARG A 197 -5.08 -7.38 -10.55
CA ARG A 197 -3.68 -7.72 -10.87
C ARG A 197 -3.37 -8.01 -12.33
N GLY A 198 -2.29 -7.38 -12.78
CA GLY A 198 -1.51 -7.77 -13.94
C GLY A 198 -0.56 -8.95 -13.69
N ILE A 199 0.33 -9.19 -14.66
CA ILE A 199 1.15 -10.40 -14.81
C ILE A 199 2.30 -10.48 -13.77
N GLY A 200 2.51 -11.66 -13.19
CA GLY A 200 3.80 -12.06 -12.59
C GLY A 200 3.85 -12.18 -11.06
N VAL A 201 2.72 -12.25 -10.37
CA VAL A 201 2.75 -12.12 -8.91
C VAL A 201 2.98 -13.36 -8.09
N LYS A 202 4.18 -13.60 -7.59
CA LYS A 202 4.49 -14.86 -6.92
C LYS A 202 3.64 -15.17 -5.68
N HIS A 203 3.42 -14.22 -4.77
CA HIS A 203 2.73 -14.50 -3.50
C HIS A 203 1.71 -13.41 -3.10
N VAL A 204 0.57 -13.84 -2.58
CA VAL A 204 -0.42 -13.02 -1.84
C VAL A 204 -0.64 -13.66 -0.50
N ALA A 205 -0.61 -12.85 0.56
CA ALA A 205 -0.88 -13.36 1.89
C ALA A 205 -1.65 -12.37 2.77
N CYS A 206 -2.75 -12.83 3.36
CA CYS A 206 -3.53 -12.06 4.33
C CYS A 206 -3.50 -12.80 5.67
N TYR A 207 -2.90 -12.19 6.67
CA TYR A 207 -2.75 -12.74 8.01
C TYR A 207 -3.39 -11.80 9.03
N GLY A 208 -4.29 -12.29 9.87
CA GLY A 208 -4.76 -11.49 11.00
C GLY A 208 -6.23 -11.67 11.37
N LEU A 209 -6.80 -10.61 11.93
CA LEU A 209 -8.15 -10.59 12.47
C LEU A 209 -9.00 -9.63 11.65
N TRP A 210 -10.03 -10.16 10.99
CA TRP A 210 -10.86 -9.44 10.03
C TRP A 210 -12.35 -9.64 10.34
N PRO A 211 -12.82 -9.18 11.52
CA PRO A 211 -14.17 -9.48 11.96
C PRO A 211 -15.28 -8.82 11.14
N GLY A 212 -15.02 -7.66 10.51
CA GLY A 212 -16.00 -6.96 9.68
C GLY A 212 -16.04 -7.41 8.21
N MET A 213 -15.11 -8.26 7.77
CA MET A 213 -14.98 -8.60 6.35
C MET A 213 -16.15 -9.45 5.93
N THR A 214 -16.90 -9.03 4.91
CA THR A 214 -18.06 -9.77 4.40
C THR A 214 -17.77 -10.43 3.05
N ALA A 215 -17.01 -9.76 2.19
CA ALA A 215 -16.71 -10.24 0.85
C ALA A 215 -15.22 -10.04 0.52
N LEU A 216 -14.64 -11.01 -0.16
CA LEU A 216 -13.28 -10.94 -0.68
C LEU A 216 -13.27 -11.30 -2.15
N GLU A 217 -12.89 -10.34 -3.00
CA GLU A 217 -12.82 -10.51 -4.44
C GLU A 217 -11.38 -10.34 -4.92
N LEU A 218 -10.84 -11.40 -5.52
CA LEU A 218 -9.46 -11.43 -5.96
C LEU A 218 -9.36 -11.75 -7.44
N TRP A 219 -9.09 -10.70 -8.21
CA TRP A 219 -8.90 -10.73 -9.66
C TRP A 219 -7.42 -10.84 -9.99
N LEU A 220 -6.94 -12.07 -10.03
CA LEU A 220 -5.50 -12.30 -10.16
C LEU A 220 -5.16 -12.69 -11.61
N GLY A 221 -4.29 -11.90 -12.24
CA GLY A 221 -3.77 -12.19 -13.57
C GLY A 221 -2.82 -13.40 -13.64
N ILE A 222 -1.98 -13.44 -14.66
CA ILE A 222 -1.11 -14.58 -14.99
C ILE A 222 0.06 -14.73 -14.00
N GLY A 223 0.40 -15.96 -13.64
CA GLY A 223 1.71 -16.30 -13.07
C GLY A 223 1.83 -16.14 -11.56
N VAL A 224 0.75 -16.32 -10.81
CA VAL A 224 0.82 -16.26 -9.36
C VAL A 224 1.01 -17.61 -8.72
N GLN A 225 2.07 -17.77 -7.94
CA GLN A 225 2.43 -19.08 -7.41
C GLN A 225 1.61 -19.44 -6.16
N HIS A 226 1.43 -18.52 -5.21
CA HIS A 226 0.78 -18.83 -3.94
C HIS A 226 -0.19 -17.74 -3.49
N VAL A 227 -1.35 -18.17 -2.98
CA VAL A 227 -2.33 -17.32 -2.28
C VAL A 227 -2.64 -17.95 -0.93
N ALA A 228 -2.57 -17.15 0.13
CA ALA A 228 -2.67 -17.61 1.51
C ALA A 228 -3.57 -16.70 2.35
N PHE A 229 -4.55 -17.27 3.05
CA PHE A 229 -5.36 -16.61 4.06
C PHE A 229 -5.19 -17.31 5.38
N TYR A 230 -4.81 -16.58 6.41
CA TYR A 230 -4.58 -17.12 7.75
C TYR A 230 -5.20 -16.22 8.80
N GLY A 231 -6.16 -16.71 9.58
CA GLY A 231 -6.71 -15.89 10.66
C GLY A 231 -8.13 -16.19 11.08
N TRP A 232 -8.77 -15.17 11.68
CA TRP A 232 -10.16 -15.22 12.13
C TRP A 232 -11.00 -14.23 11.33
N TRP A 233 -11.99 -14.77 10.62
CA TRP A 233 -12.85 -14.08 9.67
C TRP A 233 -14.33 -14.36 9.98
N PRO A 234 -14.84 -13.92 11.15
CA PRO A 234 -16.18 -14.28 11.59
C PRO A 234 -17.30 -13.69 10.74
N GLY A 235 -17.10 -12.52 10.14
CA GLY A 235 -18.09 -11.85 9.30
C GLY A 235 -18.10 -12.29 7.84
N MET A 236 -17.13 -13.10 7.39
CA MET A 236 -16.98 -13.42 5.97
C MET A 236 -18.14 -14.28 5.51
N THR A 237 -18.87 -13.85 4.48
CA THR A 237 -19.98 -14.59 3.90
C THR A 237 -19.63 -15.20 2.55
N SER A 238 -18.84 -14.48 1.75
CA SER A 238 -18.42 -14.91 0.41
C SER A 238 -16.93 -14.70 0.17
N LEU A 239 -16.33 -15.62 -0.57
CA LEU A 239 -15.00 -15.45 -1.14
C LEU A 239 -15.04 -15.85 -2.61
N GLU A 240 -14.68 -14.91 -3.47
CA GLU A 240 -14.58 -15.09 -4.91
C GLU A 240 -13.12 -14.98 -5.34
N LEU A 241 -12.58 -16.07 -5.85
CA LEU A 241 -11.24 -16.12 -6.40
C LEU A 241 -11.33 -16.29 -7.91
N TRP A 242 -11.11 -15.20 -8.64
CA TRP A 242 -11.08 -15.19 -10.10
C TRP A 242 -9.66 -15.30 -10.61
N ARG A 243 -9.37 -16.33 -11.40
CA ARG A 243 -8.00 -16.52 -11.86
C ARG A 243 -7.68 -17.02 -13.25
N GLY A 244 -6.78 -16.24 -13.86
CA GLY A 244 -5.96 -16.59 -15.01
C GLY A 244 -4.80 -17.54 -14.68
N ILE A 245 -4.13 -17.96 -15.74
CA ILE A 245 -3.20 -19.09 -15.85
C ILE A 245 -2.02 -19.02 -14.84
N GLY A 246 -1.70 -20.16 -14.19
CA GLY A 246 -0.43 -20.37 -13.48
C GLY A 246 -0.48 -20.32 -11.95
N VAL A 247 -1.64 -20.54 -11.34
CA VAL A 247 -1.77 -20.72 -9.88
C VAL A 247 -1.11 -21.99 -9.47
N LYS A 248 -0.22 -22.02 -8.47
CA LYS A 248 0.26 -23.30 -7.96
C LYS A 248 -0.47 -23.72 -6.69
N HIS A 249 -0.60 -22.80 -5.73
CA HIS A 249 -1.16 -23.12 -4.43
C HIS A 249 -2.16 -22.07 -3.95
N VAL A 250 -3.30 -22.53 -3.45
CA VAL A 250 -4.28 -21.72 -2.70
C VAL A 250 -4.48 -22.36 -1.33
N ALA A 251 -4.39 -21.54 -0.28
CA ALA A 251 -4.39 -21.99 1.10
C ALA A 251 -5.28 -21.08 1.97
N CYS A 252 -6.30 -21.66 2.59
CA CYS A 252 -7.15 -20.97 3.55
C CYS A 252 -7.09 -21.70 4.90
N TYR A 253 -6.53 -21.04 5.90
CA TYR A 253 -6.28 -21.59 7.23
C TYR A 253 -6.90 -20.68 8.29
N GLY A 254 -8.03 -21.04 8.87
CA GLY A 254 -8.64 -20.14 9.85
C GLY A 254 -10.01 -20.51 10.37
N LEU A 255 -10.59 -19.58 11.11
CA LEU A 255 -11.95 -19.70 11.64
C LEU A 255 -12.86 -18.78 10.83
N TRP A 256 -13.81 -19.38 10.10
CA TRP A 256 -14.72 -18.71 9.18
C TRP A 256 -16.17 -19.07 9.50
N PRO A 257 -16.67 -18.75 10.71
CA PRO A 257 -18.00 -19.16 11.16
C PRO A 257 -19.15 -18.62 10.29
N GLY A 258 -18.99 -17.43 9.71
CA GLY A 258 -20.01 -16.80 8.85
C GLY A 258 -19.99 -17.23 7.38
N MET A 259 -19.00 -18.03 6.95
CA MET A 259 -18.80 -18.30 5.53
C MET A 259 -19.92 -19.16 4.97
N THR A 260 -20.65 -18.66 3.98
CA THR A 260 -21.77 -19.35 3.35
C THR A 260 -21.45 -19.85 1.94
N ALA A 261 -20.62 -19.10 1.20
CA ALA A 261 -20.30 -19.37 -0.19
C ALA A 261 -18.80 -19.23 -0.48
N LEU A 262 -18.27 -20.15 -1.27
CA LEU A 262 -16.89 -20.11 -1.76
C LEU A 262 -16.89 -20.42 -3.26
N GLU A 263 -16.49 -19.45 -4.07
CA GLU A 263 -16.41 -19.58 -5.52
C GLU A 263 -14.97 -19.46 -6.00
N LEU A 264 -14.48 -20.51 -6.66
CA LEU A 264 -13.10 -20.62 -7.09
C LEU A 264 -13.03 -20.88 -8.58
N TRP A 265 -12.70 -19.84 -9.33
CA TRP A 265 -12.44 -19.88 -10.76
C TRP A 265 -10.95 -19.99 -11.00
N LEU A 266 -10.47 -21.22 -10.96
CA LEU A 266 -9.06 -21.56 -11.02
C LEU A 266 -8.71 -21.96 -12.46
N GLY A 267 -8.05 -21.06 -13.19
CA GLY A 267 -7.51 -21.36 -14.52
C GLY A 267 -6.46 -22.48 -14.53
N ILE A 268 -5.77 -22.64 -15.65
CA ILE A 268 -4.82 -23.74 -15.88
C ILE A 268 -3.62 -23.67 -14.92
N GLY A 269 -3.20 -24.84 -14.40
CA GLY A 269 -1.91 -25.02 -13.72
C GLY A 269 -1.95 -25.15 -12.20
N VAL A 270 -3.15 -25.26 -11.60
CA VAL A 270 -3.35 -25.45 -10.15
C VAL A 270 -2.78 -26.78 -9.69
N GLN A 271 -1.85 -26.73 -8.74
CA GLN A 271 -1.22 -27.92 -8.16
C GLN A 271 -1.91 -28.32 -6.86
N HIS A 272 -2.22 -27.36 -5.98
CA HIS A 272 -2.83 -27.64 -4.69
C HIS A 272 -3.81 -26.56 -4.24
N VAL A 273 -4.94 -27.00 -3.68
CA VAL A 273 -5.89 -26.16 -2.96
C VAL A 273 -6.11 -26.80 -1.60
N ALA A 274 -5.99 -26.02 -0.53
CA ALA A 274 -6.10 -26.51 0.84
C ALA A 274 -6.99 -25.60 1.68
N PHE A 275 -7.97 -26.21 2.36
CA PHE A 275 -8.83 -25.57 3.35
C PHE A 275 -8.64 -26.28 4.69
N TYR A 276 -8.25 -25.53 5.70
CA TYR A 276 -8.10 -26.04 7.06
C TYR A 276 -8.71 -25.05 8.03
N GLY A 277 -9.67 -25.50 8.83
CA GLY A 277 -10.36 -24.58 9.72
C GLY A 277 -11.75 -25.01 10.09
N TRP A 278 -12.47 -24.08 10.71
CA TRP A 278 -13.86 -24.28 11.11
C TRP A 278 -14.79 -23.39 10.28
N TRP A 279 -15.69 -24.03 9.52
CA TRP A 279 -16.57 -23.42 8.50
C TRP A 279 -18.03 -23.92 8.67
N PRO A 280 -18.65 -23.73 9.84
CA PRO A 280 -19.97 -24.28 10.17
C PRO A 280 -21.12 -23.72 9.32
N GLY A 281 -20.97 -22.52 8.75
CA GLY A 281 -21.99 -21.85 7.94
C GLY A 281 -21.97 -22.21 6.45
N MET A 282 -21.02 -23.04 6.01
CA MET A 282 -20.78 -23.26 4.58
C MET A 282 -21.93 -24.03 3.94
N THR A 283 -22.56 -23.42 2.93
CA THR A 283 -23.69 -24.00 2.19
C THR A 283 -23.38 -24.26 0.72
N SER A 284 -22.45 -23.51 0.12
CA SER A 284 -22.09 -23.64 -1.29
C SER A 284 -20.57 -23.57 -1.51
N LEU A 285 -20.08 -24.51 -2.32
CA LEU A 285 -18.71 -24.54 -2.79
C LEU A 285 -18.74 -24.77 -4.30
N GLU A 286 -18.32 -23.77 -5.08
CA GLU A 286 -18.20 -23.87 -6.52
C GLU A 286 -16.73 -23.84 -6.92
N LEU A 287 -16.32 -24.85 -7.69
CA LEU A 287 -14.95 -25.04 -8.13
C LEU A 287 -14.92 -25.23 -9.65
N TRP A 288 -14.41 -24.23 -10.35
CA TRP A 288 -14.18 -24.25 -11.79
C TRP A 288 -12.68 -24.41 -12.04
N LEU A 289 -12.28 -25.58 -12.54
CA LEU A 289 -10.90 -25.87 -12.91
C LEU A 289 -10.73 -25.77 -14.42
N GLY A 290 -9.81 -24.93 -14.88
CA GLY A 290 -9.33 -24.95 -16.26
C GLY A 290 -8.53 -26.23 -16.50
N ILE A 291 -9.08 -27.15 -17.30
CA ILE A 291 -8.41 -28.40 -17.66
C ILE A 291 -7.16 -28.07 -18.50
N ALA A 292 -6.00 -28.54 -18.06
CA ALA A 292 -4.87 -28.76 -18.95
C ALA A 292 -5.11 -30.11 -19.63
N ASP A 293 -5.25 -30.11 -20.96
CA ASP A 293 -5.22 -31.35 -21.72
C ASP A 293 -3.77 -31.86 -21.66
N GLU A 294 -3.48 -32.77 -20.72
CA GLU A 294 -2.23 -33.52 -20.71
C GLU A 294 -2.33 -34.56 -21.83
N HIS A 295 -2.18 -34.11 -23.09
CA HIS A 295 -1.81 -35.01 -24.16
C HIS A 295 -0.37 -35.46 -23.91
N GLU A 296 -0.24 -36.61 -23.26
CA GLU A 296 0.86 -37.53 -23.45
C GLU A 296 1.05 -37.74 -24.95
N GLU A 297 2.19 -37.33 -25.50
CA GLU A 297 2.64 -37.77 -26.81
C GLU A 297 3.93 -38.62 -26.68
N PRO A 298 4.05 -39.66 -27.53
CA PRO A 298 4.74 -40.94 -27.25
C PRO A 298 6.26 -40.97 -27.43
#